data_AF-A0A2T2SNI6-F1
#
_entry.id   AF-A0A2T2SNI6-F1
#
_cell.length_a   1.000
_cell.length_b   1.000
_cell.length_c   1.000
_cell.angle_alpha   90.00
_cell.angle_beta   90.00
_cell.angle_gamma   90.00
#
_symmetry.space_group_name_H-M   'P 1'
#
loop_
_entity.id
_entity.type
_entity.pdbx_description
1 polymer ?
#
loop_
_entity_poly.entity_id
_entity_poly.type
_entity_poly.pdbx_seq_one_letter_code
_entity_poly.pdbx_strand_id
1 'polypeptide(L)'
;MQPEIAPGSPLVYQPADRVTSSGLYLLDVDGRRHVMRVQRCGGGALLALPETDEHDSETFKPAPGGTEDTYRSEKSGLECEIRVVGRVVGYGKFA
;
A
#
# COMPACT_ATOMS: atom_id res chain seq x y z
N MET A 1 10.95 8.16 2.38
CA MET A 1 9.49 8.41 2.46
C MET A 1 9.22 9.82 2.97
N GLN A 2 9.24 10.83 2.10
CA GLN A 2 8.56 12.09 2.37
C GLN A 2 7.21 12.00 1.66
N PRO A 3 6.08 11.95 2.37
CA PRO A 3 4.79 11.69 1.73
C PRO A 3 4.32 12.87 0.87
N GLU A 4 3.71 12.58 -0.28
CA GLU A 4 2.89 13.50 -1.10
C GLU A 4 1.82 14.19 -0.22
N ILE A 5 1.48 13.53 0.88
CA ILE A 5 0.59 13.97 1.94
C ILE A 5 1.44 14.50 3.11
N ALA A 6 1.54 15.82 3.25
CA ALA A 6 2.29 16.41 4.36
C ALA A 6 1.81 15.84 5.72
N PRO A 7 2.72 15.56 6.67
CA PRO A 7 2.33 15.06 8.00
C PRO A 7 1.23 15.91 8.64
N GLY A 8 0.19 15.26 9.15
CA GLY A 8 -0.98 15.94 9.73
C GLY A 8 -2.04 16.41 8.73
N SER A 9 -1.83 16.22 7.43
CA SER A 9 -2.88 16.48 6.43
C SER A 9 -4.03 15.49 6.59
N PRO A 10 -5.29 15.95 6.56
CA PRO A 10 -6.43 15.06 6.60
C PRO A 10 -6.52 14.27 5.29
N LEU A 11 -7.07 13.06 5.40
CA LEU A 11 -7.20 12.10 4.32
C LEU A 11 -8.63 11.58 4.29
N VAL A 12 -9.20 11.50 3.09
CA VAL A 12 -10.49 10.88 2.83
C VAL A 12 -10.24 9.60 2.03
N TYR A 13 -10.76 8.49 2.53
CA TYR A 13 -10.69 7.21 1.87
C TYR A 13 -12.07 6.57 1.77
N GLN A 14 -12.25 5.79 0.72
CA GLN A 14 -13.37 4.87 0.57
C GLN A 14 -12.93 3.50 1.09
N PRO A 15 -13.66 2.87 2.03
CA PRO A 15 -13.34 1.53 2.51
C PRO A 15 -13.25 0.53 1.35
N ALA A 16 -12.23 -0.31 1.38
CA ALA A 16 -11.98 -1.35 0.39
C ALA A 16 -11.29 -2.52 1.07
N ASP A 17 -11.64 -3.73 0.67
CA ASP A 17 -11.09 -5.00 1.17
C ASP A 17 -9.88 -5.49 0.36
N ARG A 18 -9.66 -4.92 -0.84
CA ARG A 18 -8.58 -5.31 -1.74
C ARG A 18 -8.19 -4.21 -2.72
N VAL A 19 -7.00 -4.33 -3.29
CA VAL A 19 -6.54 -3.48 -4.40
C VAL A 19 -7.19 -3.99 -5.70
N THR A 20 -8.05 -3.18 -6.31
CA THR A 20 -8.70 -3.53 -7.60
C THR A 20 -8.13 -2.76 -8.78
N SER A 21 -7.55 -1.60 -8.54
CA SER A 21 -6.92 -0.74 -9.55
C SER A 21 -5.68 -0.05 -8.98
N SER A 22 -4.79 0.43 -9.85
CA SER A 22 -3.69 1.29 -9.44
C SER A 22 -4.18 2.57 -8.76
N GLY A 23 -3.50 3.02 -7.71
CA GLY A 23 -3.83 4.25 -6.99
C GLY A 23 -3.21 4.33 -5.60
N LEU A 24 -3.58 5.37 -4.83
CA LEU A 24 -3.21 5.52 -3.43
C LEU A 24 -4.16 4.71 -2.54
N TYR A 25 -3.59 3.91 -1.63
CA TYR A 25 -4.33 3.11 -0.66
C TYR A 25 -3.83 3.38 0.75
N LEU A 26 -4.76 3.30 1.70
CA LEU A 26 -4.45 3.14 3.11
C LEU A 26 -4.34 1.64 3.40
N LEU A 27 -3.14 1.21 3.74
CA LEU A 27 -2.81 -0.16 4.09
C LEU A 27 -2.49 -0.25 5.58
N ASP A 28 -2.83 -1.37 6.18
CA ASP A 28 -2.29 -1.79 7.46
C ASP A 28 -1.18 -2.80 7.19
N VAL A 29 0.07 -2.45 7.51
CA VAL A 29 1.26 -3.29 7.34
C VAL A 29 1.81 -3.60 8.72
N ASP A 30 1.75 -4.87 9.13
CA ASP A 30 2.16 -5.34 10.46
C ASP A 30 1.59 -4.50 11.63
N GLY A 31 0.31 -4.11 11.54
CA GLY A 31 -0.37 -3.32 12.56
C GLY A 31 -0.13 -1.81 12.47
N ARG A 32 0.56 -1.33 11.43
CA ARG A 32 0.86 0.09 11.21
C ARG A 32 0.19 0.59 9.94
N ARG A 33 -0.43 1.77 10.02
CA ARG A 33 -1.09 2.38 8.87
C ARG A 33 -0.09 3.11 7.98
N HIS A 34 -0.08 2.74 6.71
CA HIS A 34 0.74 3.33 5.67
C HIS A 34 -0.16 3.81 4.53
N VAL A 35 0.15 4.99 4.00
CA VAL A 35 -0.40 5.42 2.71
C VAL A 35 0.63 5.07 1.65
N MET A 36 0.22 4.30 0.65
CA MET A 36 1.13 3.82 -0.40
C MET A 36 0.43 3.88 -1.74
N ARG A 37 1.19 4.23 -2.79
CA ARG A 37 0.74 4.05 -4.17
C ARG A 37 0.95 2.58 -4.53
N VAL A 38 -0.13 1.87 -4.85
CA VAL A 38 -0.09 0.43 -5.11
C VAL A 38 -0.73 0.14 -6.44
N GLN A 39 -0.11 -0.77 -7.19
CA GLN A 39 -0.67 -1.39 -8.37
C GLN A 39 -0.83 -2.90 -8.13
N ARG A 40 -1.98 -3.45 -8.50
CA ARG A 40 -2.16 -4.90 -8.50
C ARG A 40 -1.49 -5.52 -9.73
N CYS A 41 -0.70 -6.56 -9.50
CA CYS A 41 -0.06 -7.37 -10.50
C CYS A 41 -0.75 -8.74 -10.61
N GLY A 42 -0.41 -9.50 -11.66
CA GLY A 42 -0.89 -10.87 -11.83
C GLY A 42 -0.51 -11.76 -10.65
N GLY A 43 -1.32 -12.78 -10.37
CA GLY A 43 -1.07 -13.74 -9.29
C GLY A 43 -1.27 -13.18 -7.87
N GLY A 44 -1.98 -12.05 -7.72
CA GLY A 44 -2.27 -11.45 -6.41
C GLY A 44 -1.13 -10.60 -5.84
N ALA A 45 -0.04 -10.41 -6.60
CA ALA A 45 1.06 -9.56 -6.17
C ALA A 45 0.66 -8.07 -6.14
N LEU A 46 1.30 -7.33 -5.25
CA LEU A 46 1.16 -5.88 -5.10
C LEU A 46 2.50 -5.23 -5.42
N LEU A 47 2.49 -4.26 -6.32
CA LEU A 47 3.62 -3.39 -6.59
C LEU A 47 3.41 -2.08 -5.84
N ALA A 48 4.19 -1.86 -4.79
CA ALA A 48 4.30 -0.58 -4.11
C ALA A 48 5.19 0.34 -4.94
N LEU A 49 4.60 1.39 -5.50
CA LEU A 49 5.28 2.37 -6.31
C LEU A 49 5.82 3.49 -5.41
N PRO A 50 7.06 3.92 -5.67
CA PRO A 50 7.65 5.05 -4.96
C PRO A 50 6.93 6.34 -5.39
N GLU A 51 6.85 7.31 -4.49
CA GLU A 51 6.30 8.63 -4.81
C GLU A 51 7.31 9.54 -5.51
N THR A 52 8.60 9.27 -5.34
CA THR A 52 9.71 10.01 -5.97
C THR A 52 10.66 9.04 -6.67
N ASP A 53 11.40 9.54 -7.67
CA ASP A 53 12.39 8.75 -8.42
C ASP A 53 13.59 8.30 -7.57
N GLU A 54 13.71 8.78 -6.32
CA GLU A 54 14.81 8.48 -5.41
C GLU A 54 14.66 7.12 -4.69
N HIS A 55 13.49 6.48 -4.77
CA HIS A 55 13.21 5.21 -4.10
C HIS A 55 12.82 4.15 -5.13
N ASP A 56 13.29 2.92 -4.95
CA ASP A 56 12.85 1.82 -5.81
C ASP A 56 11.43 1.38 -5.45
N SER A 57 10.70 0.89 -6.45
CA SER A 57 9.47 0.14 -6.22
C SER A 57 9.73 -1.16 -5.46
N GLU A 58 8.77 -1.57 -4.64
CA GLU A 58 8.79 -2.84 -3.92
C GLU A 58 7.69 -3.76 -4.44
N THR A 59 8.01 -5.03 -4.71
CA THR A 59 7.01 -6.04 -5.07
C THR A 59 6.75 -6.96 -3.89
N PHE A 60 5.48 -7.06 -3.50
CA PHE A 60 4.98 -7.95 -2.48
C PHE A 60 4.20 -9.08 -3.15
N LYS A 61 4.68 -10.32 -3.01
CA LYS A 61 3.99 -11.52 -3.52
C LYS A 61 3.25 -12.22 -2.40
N PRO A 62 2.08 -12.84 -2.63
CA PRO A 62 1.45 -13.68 -1.62
C PRO A 62 2.45 -14.73 -1.10
N ALA A 63 2.57 -14.83 0.23
CA ALA A 63 3.51 -15.76 0.85
C ALA A 63 3.02 -17.21 0.67
N PRO A 64 3.89 -18.15 0.27
CA PRO A 64 3.49 -19.54 0.10
C PRO A 64 3.11 -20.17 1.44
N GLY A 65 1.84 -20.59 1.58
CA GLY A 65 1.32 -21.14 2.84
C GLY A 65 0.95 -20.10 3.90
N GLY A 66 1.01 -18.81 3.56
CA GLY A 66 0.50 -17.71 4.39
C GLY A 66 -1.03 -17.54 4.25
N THR A 67 -1.57 -16.55 4.97
CA THR A 67 -2.97 -16.14 4.84
C THR A 67 -3.18 -15.27 3.58
N GLU A 68 -4.43 -14.90 3.27
CA GLU A 68 -4.74 -14.00 2.14
C GLU A 68 -4.08 -12.61 2.27
N ASP A 69 -3.76 -12.19 3.49
CA ASP A 69 -3.11 -10.91 3.80
C ASP A 69 -1.58 -11.07 4.02
N THR A 70 -1.01 -12.27 3.90
CA THR A 70 0.43 -12.48 4.11
C THR A 70 1.19 -12.34 2.81
N TYR A 71 2.14 -11.40 2.77
CA TYR A 71 2.97 -11.14 1.60
C TYR A 71 4.44 -11.29 1.95
N ARG A 72 5.25 -11.65 0.96
CA ARG A 72 6.70 -11.64 0.99
C ARG A 72 7.23 -10.56 0.09
N SER A 73 8.06 -9.68 0.65
CA SER A 73 8.84 -8.68 -0.10
C SER A 73 9.86 -9.38 -1.00
N GLU A 74 9.90 -9.00 -2.27
CA GLU A 74 10.90 -9.52 -3.21
C GLU A 74 12.29 -8.93 -2.96
N LYS A 75 12.38 -7.70 -2.45
CA LYS A 75 13.67 -7.05 -2.19
C LYS A 75 14.34 -7.54 -0.92
N SER A 76 13.59 -7.71 0.16
CA SER A 76 14.13 -8.10 1.47
C SER A 76 13.98 -9.59 1.78
N GLY A 77 13.07 -10.29 1.09
CA GLY A 77 12.72 -11.67 1.40
C GLY A 77 11.88 -11.85 2.67
N LEU A 78 11.59 -10.75 3.40
CA LEU A 78 10.81 -10.79 4.63
C LEU A 78 9.32 -10.90 4.34
N GLU A 79 8.62 -11.56 5.25
CA GLU A 79 7.16 -11.65 5.23
C GLU A 79 6.55 -10.55 6.11
N CYS A 80 5.41 -10.03 5.67
CA CYS A 80 4.60 -9.07 6.40
C CYS A 80 3.11 -9.34 6.15
N GLU A 81 2.28 -8.89 7.08
CA GLU A 81 0.84 -8.84 6.90
C GLU A 81 0.47 -7.50 6.26
N ILE A 82 -0.19 -7.52 5.10
CA ILE A 82 -0.68 -6.33 4.40
C ILE A 82 -2.19 -6.45 4.23
N ARG A 83 -2.93 -5.68 5.00
CA ARG A 83 -4.39 -5.55 4.87
C ARG A 83 -4.76 -4.24 4.21
N VAL A 84 -5.70 -4.29 3.28
CA VAL A 84 -6.27 -3.07 2.68
C VAL A 84 -7.32 -2.50 3.62
N VAL A 85 -7.17 -1.23 4.01
CA VAL A 85 -8.18 -0.50 4.79
C VAL A 85 -9.11 0.26 3.85
N GLY A 86 -8.56 0.87 2.80
CA GLY A 86 -9.35 1.59 1.82
C GLY A 86 -8.52 2.26 0.74
N ARG A 87 -9.21 2.75 -0.29
CA ARG A 87 -8.64 3.55 -1.36
C ARG A 87 -8.71 5.03 -1.00
N VAL A 88 -7.60 5.73 -1.10
CA VAL A 88 -7.57 7.18 -0.89
C VAL A 88 -8.25 7.87 -2.07
N VAL A 89 -9.22 8.74 -1.77
CA VAL A 89 -10.00 9.49 -2.77
C VAL A 89 -9.80 11.01 -2.66
N GLY A 90 -9.17 11.49 -1.58
CA GLY A 90 -8.78 12.88 -1.42
C GLY A 90 -7.85 13.09 -0.23
N TYR A 91 -6.99 14.10 -0.30
CA TYR A 91 -6.07 14.51 0.76
C TYR A 91 -5.71 16.00 0.61
N GLY A 92 -5.39 16.67 1.72
CA GLY A 92 -5.01 18.08 1.73
C GLY A 92 -5.99 18.96 2.51
N LYS A 93 -6.04 20.27 2.23
CA LYS A 93 -6.97 21.18 2.92
C LYS A 93 -8.38 21.04 2.34
N PHE A 94 -9.30 20.50 3.13
CA PHE A 94 -10.74 20.60 2.87
C PHE A 94 -11.20 21.97 3.38
N ALA A 95 -11.63 22.84 2.46
CA ALA A 95 -12.14 24.19 2.74
C ALA A 95 -13.66 24.16 2.94
#